data_AF-I1D820-F1
#
_entry.id   AF-I1D820-F1
#
_cell.length_a   1.000
_cell.length_b   1.000
_cell.length_c   1.000
_cell.angle_alpha   90.00
_cell.angle_beta   90.00
_cell.angle_gamma   90.00
#
_symmetry.space_group_name_H-M   'P 1'
#
loop_
_entity.id
_entity.type
_entity.pdbx_description
1 polymer ?
#
loop_
_entity_poly.entity_id
_entity_poly.type
_entity_poly.pdbx_seq_one_letter_code
_entity_poly.pdbx_strand_id
1 'polypeptide(L)'
;MSPYVLLAAAIAAEVTGTISLKYADGFTKLVPSTVVVVAYGTAFYLLARVLKAGMPVGVVYAIWSAVGVALVALIGALFLGERLNLTMIFGLVLVIGGVVLLELGGGE
;
A
#
# COMPACT_ATOMS: atom_id res chain seq x y z
N MET A 1 -20.47 1.83 -7.43
CA MET A 1 -19.02 1.98 -7.72
C MET A 1 -18.42 0.59 -7.73
N SER A 2 -17.55 0.27 -8.70
CA SER A 2 -16.85 -1.02 -8.73
C SER A 2 -15.96 -1.15 -7.47
N PRO A 3 -15.96 -2.29 -6.76
CA PRO A 3 -15.13 -2.48 -5.56
C PRO A 3 -13.64 -2.34 -5.86
N TYR A 4 -13.20 -2.63 -7.09
CA TYR A 4 -11.82 -2.40 -7.54
C TYR A 4 -11.43 -0.92 -7.59
N VAL A 5 -12.37 -0.01 -7.89
CA VAL A 5 -12.11 1.43 -7.89
C VAL A 5 -11.93 1.94 -6.47
N LEU A 6 -12.74 1.43 -5.53
CA LEU A 6 -12.58 1.74 -4.10
C LEU A 6 -11.25 1.20 -3.57
N LEU A 7 -10.83 0.02 -4.03
CA LEU A 7 -9.54 -0.58 -3.66
C LEU A 7 -8.36 0.24 -4.20
N ALA A 8 -8.41 0.65 -5.47
CA ALA A 8 -7.39 1.51 -6.06
C ALA A 8 -7.28 2.85 -5.33
N ALA A 9 -8.41 3.45 -4.93
CA ALA A 9 -8.43 4.67 -4.14
C ALA A 9 -7.88 4.46 -2.72
N ALA A 10 -8.16 3.31 -2.10
CA ALA A 10 -7.61 2.93 -0.79
C ALA A 10 -6.08 2.83 -0.84
N ILE A 11 -5.55 2.16 -1.86
CA ILE A 11 -4.11 2.01 -2.09
C ILE A 11 -3.46 3.37 -2.35
N ALA A 12 -4.05 4.23 -3.18
CA ALA A 12 -3.52 5.57 -3.43
C ALA A 12 -3.45 6.42 -2.15
N ALA A 13 -4.49 6.35 -1.31
CA ALA A 13 -4.50 7.01 0.00
C ALA A 13 -3.41 6.44 0.93
N GLU A 14 -3.28 5.12 1.01
CA GLU A 14 -2.25 4.46 1.81
C GLU A 14 -0.84 4.88 1.36
N VAL A 15 -0.54 4.79 0.06
CA VAL A 15 0.76 5.16 -0.51
C VAL A 15 1.08 6.63 -0.20
N THR A 16 0.09 7.52 -0.31
CA THR A 16 0.24 8.94 0.05
C THR A 16 0.57 9.11 1.54
N GLY A 17 -0.09 8.35 2.41
CA GLY A 17 0.19 8.32 3.85
C GLY A 17 1.60 7.82 4.14
N THR A 18 2.02 6.71 3.51
CA THR A 18 3.35 6.12 3.67
C THR A 18 4.46 7.08 3.24
N ILE A 19 4.30 7.78 2.12
CA ILE A 19 5.27 8.77 1.66
C ILE A 19 5.31 9.96 2.64
N SER A 20 4.14 10.44 3.05
CA SER A 20 4.03 11.55 4.01
C SER A 20 4.65 11.21 5.37
N LEU A 21 4.63 9.93 5.77
CA LEU A 21 5.24 9.45 7.01
C LEU A 21 6.76 9.69 7.02
N LYS A 22 7.43 9.49 5.88
CA LYS A 22 8.86 9.83 5.74
C LYS A 22 9.12 11.32 5.98
N TYR A 23 8.20 12.18 5.56
CA TYR A 23 8.30 13.63 5.78
C TYR A 23 7.83 14.09 7.16
N ALA A 24 7.09 13.26 7.89
CA ALA A 24 6.57 13.59 9.21
C ALA A 24 7.64 13.67 10.30
N ASP A 25 8.83 13.12 10.03
CA ASP A 25 10.01 13.17 10.92
C ASP A 25 9.67 12.73 12.35
N GLY A 26 9.16 11.50 12.48
CA GLY A 26 8.71 10.96 13.76
C GLY A 26 7.47 11.66 14.34
N PHE A 27 6.61 12.22 13.49
CA PHE A 27 5.43 13.03 13.85
C PHE A 27 5.74 14.40 14.48
N THR A 28 6.97 14.90 14.35
CA THR A 28 7.33 16.23 14.85
C THR A 28 6.79 17.35 13.96
N LYS A 29 6.60 17.08 12.66
CA LYS A 29 6.06 18.06 11.70
C LYS A 29 4.55 17.93 11.57
N LEU A 30 3.83 18.98 11.96
CA LEU A 30 2.36 18.96 12.05
C LEU A 30 1.68 18.62 10.72
N VAL A 31 2.02 19.33 9.63
CA VAL A 31 1.37 19.17 8.32
C VAL A 31 1.49 17.76 7.77
N PRO A 32 2.70 17.19 7.56
CA PRO A 32 2.83 15.81 7.08
C PRO A 32 2.22 14.79 8.05
N SER A 33 2.27 15.04 9.37
CA SER A 33 1.61 14.17 10.36
C SER A 33 0.09 14.14 10.20
N THR A 34 -0.54 15.28 9.96
CA THR A 34 -1.98 15.34 9.68
C THR A 34 -2.31 14.59 8.39
N VAL A 35 -1.50 14.76 7.33
CA VAL A 35 -1.69 14.01 6.08
C VAL A 35 -1.60 12.51 6.31
N VAL A 36 -0.62 12.03 7.07
CA VAL A 36 -0.49 10.60 7.43
C VAL A 36 -1.78 10.07 8.07
N VAL A 37 -2.27 10.74 9.11
CA VAL A 37 -3.46 10.29 9.86
C VAL A 37 -4.70 10.27 8.97
N VAL A 38 -4.92 11.34 8.20
CA VAL A 38 -6.09 11.46 7.30
C VAL A 38 -6.01 10.45 6.16
N ALA A 39 -4.83 10.27 5.57
CA ALA A 39 -4.61 9.38 4.45
C ALA A 39 -4.81 7.91 4.86
N TYR A 40 -4.19 7.46 5.96
CA TYR A 40 -4.43 6.10 6.46
C TYR A 40 -5.87 5.90 6.92
N GLY A 41 -6.46 6.87 7.61
CA GLY A 41 -7.87 6.79 8.01
C GLY A 41 -8.80 6.63 6.80
N THR A 42 -8.53 7.36 5.72
CA THR A 42 -9.26 7.25 4.45
C THR A 42 -9.01 5.90 3.77
N ALA A 43 -7.77 5.41 3.75
CA ALA A 43 -7.41 4.13 3.16
C ALA A 43 -8.18 2.98 3.84
N PHE A 44 -8.15 2.92 5.18
CA PHE A 44 -8.87 1.90 5.93
C PHE A 44 -10.39 2.01 5.78
N TYR A 45 -10.93 3.23 5.74
CA TYR A 45 -12.36 3.43 5.48
C TYR A 45 -12.77 2.90 4.11
N LEU A 46 -12.00 3.22 3.06
CA LEU A 46 -12.25 2.73 1.71
C LEU A 46 -12.12 1.20 1.63
N LEU A 47 -11.10 0.62 2.26
CA LEU A 47 -10.92 -0.82 2.34
C LEU A 47 -12.12 -1.52 3.01
N ALA A 48 -12.62 -0.96 4.11
CA ALA A 48 -13.82 -1.47 4.77
C ALA A 48 -15.05 -1.44 3.83
N ARG A 49 -15.13 -0.45 2.93
CA ARG A 49 -16.19 -0.37 1.91
C ARG A 49 -15.99 -1.40 0.80
N VAL A 50 -14.75 -1.72 0.42
CA VAL A 50 -14.42 -2.81 -0.53
C VAL A 50 -14.87 -4.15 0.03
N LEU A 51 -14.54 -4.44 1.29
CA LEU A 51 -14.95 -5.67 1.98
C LEU A 51 -16.47 -5.76 2.11
N LYS A 52 -17.12 -4.65 2.50
CA LYS A 52 -18.59 -4.57 2.55
C LYS A 52 -19.26 -4.77 1.18
N ALA A 53 -18.55 -4.48 0.08
CA ALA A 53 -19.04 -4.69 -1.28
C ALA A 53 -18.93 -6.16 -1.73
N GLY A 54 -18.46 -7.07 -0.87
CA GLY A 54 -18.47 -8.52 -1.11
C GLY A 54 -17.17 -9.08 -1.69
N MET A 55 -16.09 -8.30 -1.75
CA MET A 55 -14.79 -8.82 -2.17
C MET A 55 -14.19 -9.69 -1.05
N PRO A 56 -13.69 -10.90 -1.35
CA PRO A 56 -13.04 -11.75 -0.36
C PRO A 56 -11.85 -11.04 0.28
N VAL A 57 -11.68 -11.24 1.59
CA VAL A 57 -10.61 -10.61 2.38
C VAL A 57 -9.23 -10.96 1.81
N GLY A 58 -9.00 -12.22 1.41
CA GLY A 58 -7.72 -12.65 0.79
C GLY A 58 -7.37 -11.82 -0.43
N VAL A 59 -8.28 -11.79 -1.42
CA VAL A 59 -8.12 -11.00 -2.66
C VAL A 59 -7.85 -9.52 -2.37
N VAL A 60 -8.59 -8.92 -1.44
CA VAL A 60 -8.37 -7.52 -1.04
C VAL A 60 -6.97 -7.33 -0.48
N TYR A 61 -6.57 -8.15 0.49
CA TYR A 61 -5.29 -8.01 1.18
C TYR A 61 -4.10 -8.27 0.26
N ALA A 62 -4.21 -9.18 -0.70
CA ALA A 62 -3.11 -9.42 -1.61
C ALA A 62 -2.94 -8.36 -2.67
N ILE A 63 -4.03 -7.91 -3.30
CA ILE A 63 -3.95 -6.78 -4.24
C ILE A 63 -3.40 -5.56 -3.50
N TRP A 64 -3.93 -5.30 -2.29
CA TRP A 64 -3.50 -4.18 -1.47
C TRP A 64 -2.00 -4.27 -1.14
N SER A 65 -1.54 -5.41 -0.62
CA SER A 65 -0.14 -5.61 -0.22
C SER A 65 0.81 -5.57 -1.42
N ALA A 66 0.50 -6.26 -2.52
CA ALA A 66 1.36 -6.31 -3.69
C ALA A 66 1.50 -4.93 -4.35
N VAL A 67 0.37 -4.25 -4.59
CA VAL A 67 0.36 -2.95 -5.28
C VAL A 67 0.90 -1.86 -4.37
N GLY A 68 0.51 -1.85 -3.09
CA GLY A 68 0.99 -0.87 -2.10
C GLY A 68 2.51 -0.90 -1.96
N VAL A 69 3.09 -2.10 -1.74
CA VAL A 69 4.55 -2.27 -1.62
C VAL A 69 5.26 -1.87 -2.91
N ALA A 70 4.77 -2.30 -4.07
CA ALA A 70 5.37 -1.95 -5.36
C ALA A 70 5.37 -0.44 -5.62
N LEU A 71 4.26 0.25 -5.34
CA LEU A 71 4.14 1.70 -5.51
C LEU A 71 5.04 2.46 -4.53
N VAL A 72 5.07 2.08 -3.26
CA VAL A 72 5.95 2.71 -2.26
C VAL A 72 7.41 2.55 -2.67
N ALA A 73 7.84 1.35 -3.10
CA ALA A 73 9.20 1.11 -3.55
C ALA A 73 9.55 1.92 -4.80
N LEU A 74 8.64 1.99 -5.78
CA LEU A 74 8.83 2.76 -7.01
C LEU A 74 8.93 4.25 -6.72
N ILE A 75 8.07 4.78 -5.84
CA ILE A 75 8.08 6.20 -5.47
C ILE A 75 9.32 6.52 -4.62
N GLY A 76 9.73 5.61 -3.73
CA GLY A 76 10.98 5.66 -3.00
C GLY A 76 12.18 5.86 -3.93
N ALA A 77 12.25 5.04 -4.98
CA ALA A 77 13.32 5.10 -5.95
C ALA A 77 13.30 6.36 -6.83
N LEU A 78 12.13 6.73 -7.36
CA LEU A 78 11.99 7.81 -8.34
C LEU A 78 11.99 9.21 -7.71
N PHE A 79 11.32 9.38 -6.57
CA PHE A 79 11.05 10.70 -5.99
C PHE A 79 11.83 10.96 -4.69
N LEU A 80 12.15 9.91 -3.94
CA LEU A 80 12.86 10.04 -2.67
C LEU A 80 14.38 9.79 -2.78
N GLY A 81 14.86 9.49 -3.99
CA GLY A 81 16.29 9.23 -4.26
C GLY A 81 16.83 7.99 -3.56
N GLU A 82 15.96 7.06 -3.15
CA GLU A 82 16.39 5.80 -2.54
C GLU A 82 17.08 4.94 -3.60
N ARG A 83 18.36 4.61 -3.36
CA ARG A 83 19.11 3.76 -4.27
C ARG A 83 18.57 2.33 -4.18
N LEU A 84 17.83 1.92 -5.20
CA LEU A 84 17.50 0.52 -5.43
C LEU A 84 18.79 -0.26 -5.75
N ASN A 85 19.38 -0.90 -4.75
CA ASN A 85 20.44 -1.87 -4.96
C ASN A 85 19.85 -3.21 -5.41
N LEU A 86 20.63 -4.05 -6.10
CA LEU A 86 20.25 -5.39 -6.55
C LEU A 86 19.67 -6.24 -5.41
N THR A 87 20.19 -6.13 -4.19
CA THR A 87 19.65 -6.81 -3.00
C THR A 87 18.22 -6.38 -2.67
N MET A 88 17.91 -5.08 -2.81
CA MET A 88 16.59 -4.52 -2.51
C MET A 88 15.58 -4.91 -3.59
N ILE A 89 16.02 -4.96 -4.85
CA ILE A 89 15.22 -5.47 -5.97
C ILE A 89 14.91 -6.95 -5.76
N PHE A 90 15.91 -7.75 -5.38
CA PHE A 90 15.70 -9.18 -5.09
C PHE A 90 14.73 -9.39 -3.93
N GLY A 91 14.86 -8.59 -2.86
CA GLY A 91 13.90 -8.58 -1.76
C GLY A 91 12.48 -8.24 -2.21
N LEU A 92 12.32 -7.21 -3.06
CA LEU A 92 11.02 -6.84 -3.62
C LEU A 92 10.39 -7.99 -4.43
N VAL A 93 11.18 -8.68 -5.26
CA VAL A 93 10.74 -9.85 -6.02
C VAL A 93 10.30 -10.98 -5.09
N LEU A 94 11.01 -11.23 -3.99
CA LEU A 94 10.62 -12.23 -2.99
C LEU A 94 9.32 -11.85 -2.27
N VAL A 95 9.12 -10.57 -1.91
CA VAL A 95 7.87 -10.12 -1.29
C VAL A 95 6.70 -10.30 -2.26
N ILE A 96 6.84 -9.86 -3.51
CA ILE A 96 5.82 -10.02 -4.54
C ILE A 96 5.54 -11.51 -4.76
N GLY A 97 6.57 -12.34 -4.88
CA GLY A 97 6.43 -13.79 -5.02
C GLY A 97 5.73 -14.44 -3.84
N GLY A 98 6.04 -14.02 -2.61
CA GLY A 98 5.36 -14.45 -1.40
C GLY A 98 3.86 -14.11 -1.40
N VAL A 99 3.50 -12.89 -1.80
CA VAL A 99 2.09 -12.49 -1.94
C VAL A 99 1.38 -13.33 -3.00
N VAL A 100 2.02 -13.58 -4.15
CA VAL A 100 1.45 -14.42 -5.21
C VAL A 100 1.24 -15.85 -4.72
N LEU A 101 2.20 -16.44 -3.99
CA LEU A 101 2.06 -17.79 -3.43
C LEU A 101 0.94 -17.87 -2.40
N LEU A 102 0.80 -16.86 -1.54
CA LEU A 102 -0.30 -16.78 -0.57
C LEU A 102 -1.66 -16.70 -1.26
N GLU A 103 -1.78 -15.96 -2.37
CA GLU A 103 -3.03 -15.92 -3.15
C GLU A 103 -3.34 -17.25 -3.82
N LEU A 104 -2.33 -17.90 -4.40
CA LEU A 104 -2.51 -19.20 -5.05
C LEU A 104 -2.86 -20.30 -4.05
N GLY A 105 -2.34 -20.23 -2.81
CA GLY A 105 -2.64 -21.18 -1.74
C GLY A 105 -3.87 -20.86 -0.90
N GLY A 106 -4.30 -19.59 -0.85
CA GLY A 106 -5.48 -19.13 -0.12
C GLY A 106 -6.78 -19.18 -0.92
N GLY A 107 -6.73 -19.63 -2.18
CA GLY A 107 -7.86 -19.76 -3.09
C GLY A 107 -8.73 -21.03 -2.93
N GLU A 108 -8.70 -21.68 -1.75
CA GLU A 108 -9.58 -22.82 -1.39
C GLU A 108 -10.76 -22.38 -0.50
#